data_AF-A0A494X3A0-F1
#
_entry.id   AF-A0A494X3A0-F1
#
_cell.length_a   1.000
_cell.length_b   1.000
_cell.length_c   1.000
_cell.angle_alpha   90.00
_cell.angle_beta   90.00
_cell.angle_gamma   90.00
#
_symmetry.space_group_name_H-M   'P 1'
#
loop_
_entity.id
_entity.type
_entity.pdbx_description
1 polymer ?
#
loop_
_entity_poly.entity_id
_entity_poly.type
_entity_poly.pdbx_seq_one_letter_code
_entity_poly.pdbx_strand_id
1 'polypeptide(L)' 'MEVVLLSLVFIIIIALQVPPLVKKKMWRELIAFSVLLFLGMIYSFGLVLRIPLPNPAKAVEAVFAPLTSLIQKALT' A
#
# COMPACT_ATOMS: atom_id res chain seq x y z
N MET A 1 15.68 -1.60 12.46
CA MET A 1 15.00 -2.89 12.68
C MET A 1 13.73 -3.01 11.84
N GLU A 2 12.92 -1.95 11.75
CA GLU A 2 11.67 -1.92 10.96
C GLU A 2 11.85 -2.35 9.49
N VAL A 3 12.90 -1.87 8.81
CA VAL A 3 13.21 -2.25 7.42
C VAL A 3 13.45 -3.76 7.26
N VAL A 4 14.11 -4.41 8.24
CA VAL A 4 14.41 -5.84 8.18
C VAL A 4 13.13 -6.67 8.34
N LEU A 5 12.28 -6.28 9.29
CA LEU A 5 10.95 -6.88 9.49
C LEU A 5 10.07 -6.71 8.24
N LEU A 6 10.04 -5.51 7.68
CA LEU A 6 9.27 -5.21 6.48
C LEU A 6 9.72 -6.06 5.28
N SER A 7 11.04 -6.16 5.05
CA SER A 7 11.60 -7.03 4.00
C SER A 7 11.23 -8.50 4.21
N LEU A 8 11.26 -8.98 5.46
CA LEU A 8 10.91 -10.36 5.79
C LEU A 8 9.44 -10.66 5.46
N VAL A 9 8.52 -9.73 5.73
CA VAL A 9 7.11 -9.85 5.34
C VAL A 9 6.97 -9.95 3.83
N PHE A 10 7.62 -9.08 3.05
CA PHE A 10 7.55 -9.15 1.59
C PHE A 10 8.12 -10.46 1.03
N ILE A 11 9.22 -10.97 1.60
CA ILE A 11 9.80 -12.26 1.22
C ILE A 11 8.80 -13.40 1.46
N ILE A 12 8.12 -13.43 2.62
CA ILE A 12 7.10 -14.44 2.91
C ILE A 12 5.95 -14.37 1.89
N ILE A 13 5.46 -13.17 1.59
CA ILE A 13 4.37 -12.97 0.62
C ILE A 13 4.78 -13.50 -0.76
N ILE A 14 5.99 -13.16 -1.23
CA ILE A 14 6.53 -13.64 -2.50
C ILE A 14 6.66 -15.16 -2.49
N ALA A 15 7.22 -15.74 -1.42
CA ALA A 15 7.43 -17.17 -1.30
C ALA A 15 6.13 -17.98 -1.29
N LEU A 16 5.02 -17.40 -0.79
CA LEU A 16 3.72 -18.05 -0.78
C LEU A 16 2.96 -17.85 -2.10
N GLN A 17 3.02 -16.67 -2.72
CA GLN A 17 2.22 -16.35 -3.89
C GLN A 17 2.92 -16.67 -5.21
N VAL A 18 4.21 -16.39 -5.38
CA VAL A 18 4.89 -16.59 -6.67
C VAL A 18 4.94 -18.06 -7.13
N PRO A 19 5.32 -19.06 -6.30
CA PRO A 19 5.41 -20.44 -6.77
C PRO A 19 4.09 -21.01 -7.34
N PRO A 20 2.92 -20.85 -6.70
CA PRO A 20 1.66 -21.36 -7.27
C PRO A 20 1.28 -20.63 -8.57
N LEU A 21 1.55 -19.32 -8.69
CA LEU A 21 1.28 -18.58 -9.93
C LEU A 21 2.17 -19.04 -11.10
N VAL A 22 3.46 -19.26 -10.84
CA VAL A 22 4.40 -19.77 -11.86
C VAL A 22 4.05 -21.20 -12.25
N LYS A 23 3.73 -22.07 -11.28
CA LYS A 23 3.32 -23.47 -11.54
C LYS A 23 2.07 -23.56 -12.41
N LYS A 24 1.11 -22.65 -12.22
CA LYS A 24 -0.13 -22.58 -13.01
C LYS A 24 0.02 -21.80 -14.33
N LYS A 25 1.23 -21.32 -14.68
CA LYS A 25 1.51 -20.46 -15.84
C LYS A 25 0.60 -19.22 -15.91
N MET A 26 0.22 -18.71 -14.74
CA MET A 26 -0.69 -17.58 -14.54
C MET A 26 0.09 -16.25 -14.67
N TRP A 27 0.65 -16.01 -15.86
CA TRP A 27 1.54 -14.86 -16.12
C TRP A 27 0.83 -13.52 -15.98
N ARG A 28 -0.45 -13.45 -16.37
CA ARG A 28 -1.26 -12.22 -16.22
C ARG A 28 -1.47 -11.90 -14.75
N GLU A 29 -1.81 -12.89 -13.93
CA GLU A 29 -1.95 -12.70 -12.49
C GLU A 29 -0.59 -12.42 -11.83
N LEU A 30 0.51 -13.01 -12.33
CA LEU A 30 1.85 -12.76 -11.82
C LEU A 30 2.25 -11.29 -12.02
N ILE A 31 1.95 -10.74 -13.20
CA ILE A 31 2.21 -9.32 -13.50
C ILE A 31 1.34 -8.43 -12.60
N ALA A 32 0.04 -8.71 -12.49
CA ALA A 32 -0.85 -7.93 -11.62
C ALA A 32 -0.39 -7.94 -10.16
N PHE A 33 -0.04 -9.13 -9.64
CA PHE A 33 0.52 -9.30 -8.31
C PHE A 33 1.84 -8.53 -8.15
N SER A 34 2.75 -8.64 -9.11
CA SER A 34 4.07 -8.00 -9.04
C SER A 34 3.95 -6.48 -9.05
N VAL A 35 3.08 -5.91 -9.88
CA VAL A 35 2.83 -4.46 -9.91
C VAL A 35 2.27 -3.99 -8.57
N LEU A 36 1.28 -4.70 -8.03
CA LEU A 36 0.66 -4.34 -6.76
C LEU A 36 1.65 -4.47 -5.58
N LEU A 37 2.45 -5.54 -5.57
CA LEU A 37 3.48 -5.78 -4.58
C LEU A 37 4.56 -4.68 -4.64
N PHE A 38 4.99 -4.31 -5.84
CA PHE A 38 5.99 -3.27 -6.05
C PHE A 38 5.50 -1.90 -5.56
N LEU A 39 4.25 -1.54 -5.84
CA LEU A 39 3.63 -0.32 -5.31
C LEU A 39 3.58 -0.33 -3.78
N GLY A 40 3.16 -1.45 -3.19
CA GLY A 40 3.14 -1.63 -1.74
C GLY A 40 4.53 -1.54 -1.11
N MET A 41 5.55 -2.11 -1.77
CA MET A 41 6.95 -2.01 -1.35
C MET A 41 7.42 -0.56 -1.39
N ILE A 42 7.31 0.14 -2.52
CA ILE A 42 7.75 1.54 -2.65
C ILE A 42 7.13 2.40 -1.55
N TYR A 43 5.81 2.26 -1.33
CA TYR A 43 5.12 3.04 -0.32
C TYR A 43 5.58 2.69 1.10
N SER A 44 5.67 1.41 1.43
CA SER A 44 6.06 0.96 2.77
C SER A 44 7.51 1.32 3.09
N PHE A 45 8.44 1.10 2.16
CA PHE A 45 9.84 1.47 2.32
C PHE A 45 10.00 2.98 2.39
N GLY A 46 9.32 3.75 1.54
CA GLY A 46 9.39 5.21 1.61
C GLY A 46 8.84 5.75 2.92
N LEU A 47 7.82 5.12 3.51
CA LEU A 47 7.28 5.51 4.82
C LEU A 47 8.30 5.26 5.94
N VAL A 48 8.93 4.07 5.97
CA VAL A 48 9.94 3.71 6.97
C VAL A 48 11.21 4.55 6.82
N LEU A 49 11.62 4.85 5.58
CA LEU A 49 12.75 5.72 5.28
C LEU A 49 12.46 7.21 5.51
N ARG A 50 11.25 7.56 5.97
CA ARG A 50 10.78 8.94 6.17
C ARG A 50 10.94 9.82 4.92
N ILE A 51 10.85 9.20 3.74
CA ILE A 51 10.77 9.93 2.48
C ILE A 51 9.44 10.70 2.50
N PRO A 52 9.41 11.98 2.09
CA PRO A 52 8.18 12.76 2.01
C PRO A 52 7.30 12.21 0.87
N LEU A 53 6.61 11.12 1.17
CA LEU A 53 5.59 10.54 0.31
C LEU A 53 4.32 11.40 0.38
N PRO A 54 3.62 11.61 -0.74
CA PRO A 54 2.30 12.22 -0.71
C PRO A 54 1.40 11.37 0.18
N ASN A 55 0.88 11.98 1.26
CA ASN A 55 -0.01 11.28 2.19
C ASN A 55 -1.41 11.19 1.54
N PRO A 56 -1.86 10.00 1.08
CA PRO A 56 -3.18 9.85 0.47
C PRO A 56 -4.31 10.17 1.46
N ALA A 57 -4.07 10.07 2.78
CA ALA A 57 -5.05 10.50 3.77
C ALA A 57 -5.35 12.00 3.67
N LYS A 58 -4.38 12.84 3.27
CA LYS A 58 -4.63 14.26 3.02
C LYS A 58 -5.53 14.48 1.80
N ALA A 59 -5.41 13.64 0.78
CA ALA A 59 -6.29 13.70 -0.38
C ALA A 59 -7.72 13.29 -0.01
N VAL A 60 -7.86 12.25 0.82
CA VAL A 60 -9.16 11.84 1.39
C VAL A 60 -9.72 12.97 2.25
N GLU A 61 -8.94 13.54 3.18
CA GLU A 61 -9.35 14.70 3.98
C GLU A 61 -9.82 15.87 3.11
N ALA A 62 -9.13 16.20 2.01
CA ALA A 62 -9.56 17.28 1.12
C ALA A 62 -10.93 17.00 0.47
N VAL A 63 -11.21 15.74 0.11
CA VAL A 63 -12.50 15.33 -0.46
C VAL A 63 -13.62 15.37 0.58
N PHE A 64 -13.33 14.95 1.82
CA PHE A 64 -14.33 14.85 2.89
C PHE A 64 -14.44 16.10 3.76
N ALA A 65 -13.48 17.03 3.67
CA ALA A 65 -13.47 18.34 4.35
C ALA A 65 -14.81 19.10 4.26
N PRO A 66 -15.46 19.23 3.07
CA PRO A 66 -16.75 19.91 2.98
C PRO A 66 -17.82 19.21 3.83
N LEU A 67 -17.91 17.87 3.77
CA LEU A 67 -18.86 17.09 4.55
C LEU A 67 -18.62 17.23 6.06
N THR A 68 -17.37 17.11 6.50
CA THR A 68 -17.02 17.26 7.92
C THR A 68 -17.33 18.66 8.44
N SER A 69 -17.13 19.70 7.62
CA SER A 69 -17.45 21.08 8.01
C SER A 69 -18.96 21.33 8.15
N LEU A 70 -19.78 20.66 7.33
CA LEU A 70 -21.25 20.73 7.42
C LEU A 70 -21.76 20.01 8.68
N ILE A 71 -21.22 18.83 8.97
CA ILE A 71 -21.55 18.08 10.19
C ILE A 71 -21.17 18.89 11.43
N GLN A 72 -19.98 19.48 11.45
CA GLN A 72 -19.51 20.29 12.57
C GLN A 72 -20.38 21.54 12.79
N LYS A 73 -20.83 22.19 11.72
CA LYS A 73 -21.78 23.31 11.77
C LYS A 73 -23.19 22.92 12.20
N ALA A 74 -23.61 21.67 11.97
CA ALA A 74 -24.93 21.19 12.37
C ALA A 74 -24.97 20.74 13.85
N LEU A 75 -23.81 20.40 14.41
CA LEU A 75 -23.65 19.99 15.81
C LEU A 75 -23.33 21.14 16.78
N THR A 76 -23.04 22.35 16.27
CA THR A 76 -22.77 23.58 17.05
C THR A 76 -23.92 24.56 16.86
#